data_AF-A0A1H4T3A2-F1
#
_entry.id   AF-A0A1H4T3A2-F1
#
_cell.length_a   1.000
_cell.length_b   1.000
_cell.length_c   1.000
_cell.angle_alpha   90.00
_cell.angle_beta   90.00
_cell.angle_gamma   90.00
#
_symmetry.space_group_name_H-M   'P 1'
#
loop_
_entity.id
_entity.type
_entity.pdbx_description
1 polymer ?
#
loop_
_entity_poly.entity_id
_entity_poly.type
_entity_poly.pdbx_seq_one_letter_code
_entity_poly.pdbx_strand_id
1 'polypeptide(L)'
;MRAITRGIVIVGTAIGAALVGAGTCVAQPPVPSGTYQGTTTAPAGELIWKGKTFQGDTVVNNFAFGLTGLAGTTSQDGNGNTVIDYSPSGLGFLTDRISPNADGSYTGAVYVGGSQVGSFGLSR
;
A
#
# COMPACT_ATOMS: atom_id res chain seq x y z
N MET A 1 -53.17 -40.57 27.18
CA MET A 1 -52.63 -41.73 27.92
C MET A 1 -51.21 -41.99 27.47
N ARG A 2 -50.32 -42.28 28.43
CA ARG A 2 -48.96 -42.84 28.33
C ARG A 2 -47.81 -41.90 27.94
N ALA A 3 -47.12 -41.47 28.99
CA ALA A 3 -45.70 -41.13 28.97
C ALA A 3 -44.85 -42.37 28.66
N ILE A 4 -43.75 -42.19 27.93
CA ILE A 4 -42.57 -43.07 28.00
C ILE A 4 -41.33 -42.18 28.04
N THR A 5 -40.80 -42.03 29.26
CA THR A 5 -39.46 -41.53 29.58
C THR A 5 -38.48 -42.70 29.50
N ARG A 6 -37.42 -42.62 28.68
CA ARG A 6 -36.06 -43.22 28.83
C ARG A 6 -35.15 -42.56 27.76
N GLY A 7 -33.94 -42.07 27.98
CA GLY A 7 -33.06 -42.00 29.14
C GLY A 7 -31.89 -41.04 28.83
N ILE A 8 -31.24 -40.54 29.87
CA ILE A 8 -30.08 -39.65 29.82
C ILE A 8 -28.80 -40.46 29.59
N VAL A 9 -27.92 -39.98 28.70
CA VAL A 9 -26.46 -40.15 28.83
C VAL A 9 -25.81 -38.80 28.55
N ILE A 10 -25.19 -38.22 29.59
CA ILE A 10 -24.25 -37.10 29.50
C ILE A 10 -22.85 -37.69 29.65
N VAL A 11 -21.98 -37.52 28.65
CA VAL A 11 -20.54 -37.33 28.85
C VAL A 11 -20.04 -36.42 27.73
N GLY A 12 -19.46 -35.28 28.10
CA GLY A 12 -19.13 -34.19 27.19
C GLY A 12 -17.80 -34.34 26.46
N THR A 13 -17.63 -33.49 25.45
CA THR A 13 -16.34 -32.90 25.08
C THR A 13 -16.63 -31.51 24.53
N ALA A 14 -16.20 -30.47 25.25
CA ALA A 14 -16.22 -29.11 24.76
C ALA A 14 -15.09 -28.95 23.73
N ILE A 15 -15.41 -28.59 22.48
CA ILE A 15 -14.43 -27.99 21.57
C ILE A 15 -15.13 -26.89 20.76
N GLY A 16 -14.88 -25.65 21.21
CA GLY A 16 -14.59 -24.51 20.36
C GLY A 16 -15.64 -24.04 19.38
N ALA A 17 -16.37 -22.99 19.76
CA ALA A 17 -16.84 -22.00 18.81
C ALA A 17 -15.60 -21.43 18.07
N ALA A 18 -15.33 -21.94 16.87
CA ALA A 18 -14.44 -21.25 15.95
C ALA A 18 -15.25 -20.09 15.35
N LEU A 19 -15.20 -18.95 16.04
CA LEU A 19 -15.32 -17.65 15.39
C LEU A 19 -14.20 -17.62 14.33
N VAL A 20 -14.51 -18.05 13.10
CA VAL A 20 -13.69 -17.70 11.95
C VAL A 20 -13.95 -16.21 11.78
N GLY A 21 -13.15 -15.40 12.47
CA GLY A 21 -13.07 -13.98 12.20
C GLY A 21 -12.79 -13.85 10.71
N ALA A 22 -13.77 -13.35 9.97
CA ALA A 22 -13.50 -12.72 8.70
C ALA A 22 -12.51 -11.60 9.03
N GLY A 23 -11.22 -11.89 8.85
CA GLY A 23 -10.20 -10.87 8.87
C GLY A 23 -10.59 -9.93 7.75
N THR A 24 -11.24 -8.82 8.09
CA THR A 24 -11.32 -7.70 7.18
C THR A 24 -9.87 -7.39 6.89
N CYS A 25 -9.42 -7.69 5.69
CA CYS A 25 -8.22 -7.11 5.13
C CYS A 25 -8.47 -5.60 5.22
N VAL A 26 -8.00 -4.98 6.30
CA VAL A 26 -8.04 -3.55 6.46
C VAL A 26 -7.18 -3.07 5.32
N ALA A 27 -7.80 -2.49 4.30
CA ALA A 27 -7.06 -1.81 3.25
C ALA A 27 -6.09 -0.88 3.98
N GLN A 28 -4.79 -1.12 3.83
CA GLN A 28 -3.77 -0.28 4.46
C GLN A 28 -4.10 1.16 4.08
N PRO A 29 -4.16 2.13 5.01
CA PRO A 29 -4.43 3.50 4.65
C PRO A 29 -3.41 3.99 3.59
N PRO A 30 -3.84 4.87 2.66
CA PRO A 30 -2.94 5.43 1.66
C PRO A 30 -1.72 6.05 2.33
N VAL A 31 -0.59 6.14 1.61
CA VAL A 31 0.64 6.76 2.13
C VAL A 31 0.28 8.09 2.82
N PRO A 32 0.49 8.24 4.14
CA PRO A 32 0.05 9.42 4.86
C PRO A 32 0.73 10.68 4.34
N SER A 33 0.02 11.81 4.38
CA SER A 33 0.57 13.11 4.01
C SER A 33 1.88 13.41 4.76
N GLY A 34 2.86 13.94 4.04
CA GLY A 34 4.19 14.22 4.55
C GLY A 34 5.26 14.11 3.46
N THR A 35 6.47 14.56 3.81
CA THR A 35 7.65 14.43 2.96
C THR A 35 8.42 13.18 3.36
N TYR A 36 8.77 12.39 2.37
CA TYR A 36 9.53 11.15 2.51
C TYR A 36 10.81 11.26 1.72
N GLN A 37 11.91 10.84 2.34
CA GLN A 37 13.20 10.68 1.69
C GLN A 37 13.17 9.45 0.79
N GLY A 38 13.73 9.60 -0.40
CA GLY A 38 13.79 8.57 -1.42
C GLY A 38 15.09 7.77 -1.39
N THR A 39 14.99 6.49 -1.73
CA THR A 39 16.12 5.72 -2.26
C THR A 39 15.71 5.04 -3.58
N THR A 40 16.60 4.78 -4.52
CA THR A 40 16.29 4.22 -5.83
C THR A 40 17.41 3.33 -6.34
N THR A 41 17.01 2.32 -7.10
CA THR A 41 17.94 1.43 -7.80
C THR A 41 18.43 2.02 -9.12
N ALA A 42 17.90 3.18 -9.55
CA ALA A 42 18.35 3.84 -10.77
C ALA A 42 19.79 4.37 -10.59
N PRO A 43 20.72 4.05 -11.52
CA PRO A 43 22.09 4.56 -11.44
C PRO A 43 22.11 6.10 -11.35
N ALA A 44 22.84 6.63 -10.36
CA ALA A 44 22.92 8.06 -10.04
C ALA A 44 21.57 8.74 -9.70
N GLY A 45 20.48 7.98 -9.57
CA GLY A 45 19.14 8.52 -9.28
C GLY A 45 19.09 9.31 -7.98
N GLU A 46 19.79 8.87 -6.95
CA GLU A 46 19.93 9.56 -5.65
C GLU A 46 20.48 10.98 -5.74
N LEU A 47 21.26 11.30 -6.77
CA LEU A 47 21.82 12.64 -6.93
C LEU A 47 20.73 13.64 -7.31
N ILE A 48 19.71 13.17 -8.04
CA ILE A 48 18.69 13.99 -8.70
C ILE A 48 17.35 13.86 -7.99
N TRP A 49 16.89 12.66 -7.68
CA TRP A 49 15.63 12.41 -7.00
C TRP A 49 15.84 12.26 -5.50
N LYS A 50 15.03 12.95 -4.70
CA LYS A 50 15.17 13.04 -3.24
C LYS A 50 14.00 12.42 -2.49
N GLY A 51 13.01 11.90 -3.20
CA GLY A 51 11.82 11.30 -2.61
C GLY A 51 10.54 11.97 -3.07
N LYS A 52 9.52 11.97 -2.20
CA LYS A 52 8.17 12.43 -2.55
C LYS A 52 7.51 13.15 -1.40
N THR A 53 6.64 14.11 -1.72
CA THR A 53 5.76 14.78 -0.76
C THR A 53 4.32 14.45 -1.09
N PHE A 54 3.61 13.87 -0.13
CA PHE A 54 2.20 13.50 -0.25
C PHE A 54 1.32 14.55 0.44
N GLN A 55 0.21 14.90 -0.20
CA GLN A 55 -0.79 15.82 0.34
C GLN A 55 -2.19 15.37 -0.11
N GLY A 56 -2.85 14.60 0.76
CA GLY A 56 -4.14 13.97 0.43
C GLY A 56 -4.01 13.06 -0.79
N ASP A 57 -4.84 13.31 -1.80
CA ASP A 57 -4.88 12.52 -3.04
C ASP A 57 -3.86 12.99 -4.09
N THR A 58 -2.84 13.75 -3.67
CA THR A 58 -1.80 14.29 -4.56
C THR A 58 -0.41 13.98 -4.03
N VAL A 59 0.54 13.94 -4.95
CA VAL A 59 1.95 13.70 -4.65
C VAL A 59 2.83 14.51 -5.58
N VAL A 60 3.98 14.96 -5.08
CA VAL A 60 5.02 15.61 -5.87
C VAL A 60 6.33 14.88 -5.63
N ASN A 61 7.03 14.50 -6.70
CA ASN A 61 8.43 14.06 -6.60
C ASN A 61 9.31 15.25 -6.27
N ASN A 62 10.17 15.07 -5.28
CA ASN A 62 11.15 16.05 -4.89
C ASN A 62 12.44 15.75 -5.65
N PHE A 63 12.98 16.76 -6.33
CA PHE A 63 14.26 16.65 -7.01
C PHE A 63 15.29 17.59 -6.39
N ALA A 64 16.56 17.38 -6.72
CA ALA A 64 17.65 18.26 -6.36
C ALA A 64 17.43 19.67 -6.95
N PHE A 65 18.14 20.64 -6.37
CA PHE A 65 17.97 22.05 -6.67
C PHE A 65 18.00 22.35 -8.17
N GLY A 66 17.09 23.23 -8.62
CA GLY A 66 16.98 23.65 -10.02
C GLY A 66 16.05 22.79 -10.88
N LEU A 67 15.50 21.70 -10.35
CA LEU A 67 14.52 20.86 -11.05
C LEU A 67 13.11 21.06 -10.47
N THR A 68 12.13 21.20 -11.36
CA THR A 68 10.72 21.28 -10.99
C THR A 68 10.23 19.92 -10.50
N GLY A 69 9.45 19.91 -9.41
CA GLY A 69 8.82 18.70 -8.91
C GLY A 69 7.85 18.09 -9.92
N LEU A 70 7.75 16.76 -9.94
CA LEU A 70 6.84 16.04 -10.83
C LEU A 70 5.58 15.64 -10.06
N ALA A 71 4.44 16.24 -10.43
CA ALA A 71 3.16 16.06 -9.75
C ALA A 71 2.39 14.85 -10.28
N GLY A 72 1.67 14.17 -9.39
CA GLY A 72 0.73 13.10 -9.71
C GLY A 72 -0.44 13.07 -8.74
N THR A 73 -1.42 12.25 -9.07
CA THR A 73 -2.54 11.90 -8.18
C THR A 73 -2.30 10.55 -7.54
N THR A 74 -2.79 10.37 -6.33
CA THR A 74 -2.72 9.10 -5.63
C THR A 74 -4.10 8.42 -5.60
N SER A 75 -4.08 7.10 -5.66
CA SER A 75 -5.26 6.26 -5.48
C SER A 75 -4.84 4.95 -4.80
N GLN A 76 -5.80 4.12 -4.44
CA GLN A 76 -5.56 2.79 -3.87
C GLN A 76 -6.00 1.72 -4.86
N ASP A 77 -5.17 0.70 -5.02
CA ASP A 77 -5.58 -0.50 -5.72
C ASP A 77 -6.32 -1.49 -4.80
N GLY A 78 -6.87 -2.57 -5.38
CA GLY A 78 -7.56 -3.61 -4.63
C GLY A 78 -6.67 -4.45 -3.69
N ASN A 79 -5.35 -4.26 -3.74
CA ASN A 79 -4.36 -4.97 -2.91
C ASN A 79 -3.82 -4.08 -1.78
N GLY A 80 -4.35 -2.86 -1.60
CA GLY A 80 -3.92 -1.92 -0.58
C GLY A 80 -2.58 -1.24 -0.88
N ASN A 81 -2.14 -1.21 -2.15
CA ASN A 81 -1.01 -0.39 -2.55
C ASN A 81 -1.51 0.98 -2.98
N THR A 82 -0.70 2.00 -2.68
CA THR A 82 -0.91 3.34 -3.23
C THR A 82 -0.39 3.37 -4.67
N VAL A 83 -1.25 3.75 -5.61
CA VAL A 83 -0.91 3.95 -7.02
C VAL A 83 -0.78 5.44 -7.28
N ILE A 84 0.31 5.85 -7.94
CA ILE A 84 0.52 7.22 -8.40
C ILE A 84 0.32 7.28 -9.90
N ASP A 85 -0.58 8.16 -10.37
CA ASP A 85 -0.77 8.50 -11.79
C ASP A 85 -0.13 9.86 -12.10
N TYR A 86 0.77 9.88 -13.07
CA TYR A 86 1.48 11.09 -13.51
C TYR A 86 0.83 11.79 -14.72
N SER A 87 -0.40 11.41 -15.10
CA SER A 87 -1.21 12.09 -16.11
C SER A 87 -1.37 13.60 -15.90
N PRO A 88 -1.51 14.15 -14.67
CA PRO A 88 -1.54 15.60 -14.45
C PRO A 88 -0.28 16.33 -14.92
N SER A 89 0.84 15.62 -15.00
CA SER A 89 2.11 16.14 -15.53
C SER A 89 2.35 15.76 -17.01
N GLY A 90 1.33 15.25 -17.71
CA GLY A 90 1.43 14.81 -19.10
C GLY A 90 2.13 13.44 -19.29
N LEU A 91 2.36 12.69 -18.21
CA LEU A 91 3.05 11.40 -18.24
C LEU A 91 2.11 10.24 -17.90
N GLY A 92 0.97 10.12 -18.60
CA GLY A 92 -0.03 9.08 -18.31
C GLY A 92 0.41 7.64 -18.61
N PHE A 93 1.61 7.46 -19.19
CA PHE A 93 2.25 6.15 -19.33
C PHE A 93 3.08 5.76 -18.10
N LEU A 94 3.37 6.70 -17.21
CA LEU A 94 4.19 6.52 -16.01
C LEU A 94 3.28 6.36 -14.80
N THR A 95 3.47 5.28 -14.07
CA THR A 95 2.77 5.01 -12.81
C THR A 95 3.73 4.45 -11.78
N ASP A 96 3.51 4.79 -10.53
CA ASP A 96 4.19 4.11 -9.41
C ASP A 96 3.21 3.27 -8.62
N ARG A 97 3.69 2.18 -8.04
CA ARG A 97 2.93 1.35 -7.10
C ARG A 97 3.72 1.20 -5.81
N ILE A 98 3.14 1.63 -4.70
CA ILE A 98 3.80 1.74 -3.41
C ILE A 98 3.15 0.78 -2.42
N SER A 99 3.95 -0.17 -1.95
CA SER A 99 3.58 -1.12 -0.91
C SER A 99 4.18 -0.70 0.43
N PRO A 100 3.42 -0.76 1.53
CA PRO A 100 3.94 -0.51 2.87
C PRO A 100 4.84 -1.65 3.36
N ASN A 101 5.86 -1.32 4.14
CA ASN A 101 6.69 -2.29 4.86
C ASN A 101 6.32 -2.34 6.35
N ALA A 102 6.68 -3.43 7.03
CA ALA A 102 6.37 -3.64 8.45
C ALA A 102 7.10 -2.66 9.39
N ASP A 103 8.20 -2.06 8.94
CA ASP A 103 8.99 -1.07 9.68
C ASP A 103 8.48 0.38 9.51
N GLY A 104 7.38 0.57 8.78
CA GLY A 104 6.80 1.88 8.48
C GLY A 104 7.45 2.62 7.30
N SER A 105 8.45 2.02 6.65
CA SER A 105 8.93 2.46 5.34
C SER A 105 8.00 1.96 4.21
N TYR A 106 8.30 2.35 2.98
CA TYR A 106 7.56 1.90 1.81
C TYR A 106 8.50 1.46 0.70
N THR A 107 8.08 0.46 -0.06
CA THR A 107 8.73 0.01 -1.29
C THR A 107 7.86 0.40 -2.48
N GLY A 108 8.44 1.12 -3.41
CA GLY A 108 7.82 1.53 -4.65
C GLY A 108 8.38 0.80 -5.86
N ALA A 109 7.52 0.54 -6.83
CA ALA A 109 7.86 0.05 -8.16
C ALA A 109 7.43 1.07 -9.21
N VAL A 110 8.31 1.36 -10.16
CA VAL A 110 8.05 2.30 -11.27
C VAL A 110 7.61 1.51 -12.50
N TYR A 111 6.51 1.92 -13.11
CA TYR A 111 5.93 1.29 -14.30
C TYR A 111 5.87 2.27 -15.46
N VAL A 112 6.32 1.81 -16.64
CA VAL A 112 6.20 2.54 -17.91
C VAL A 112 5.40 1.66 -18.86
N GLY A 113 4.22 2.14 -19.27
CA GLY A 113 3.31 1.37 -20.14
C GLY A 113 2.90 0.02 -19.52
N GLY A 114 2.79 -0.05 -18.19
CA GLY A 114 2.44 -1.27 -17.45
C GLY A 114 3.60 -2.25 -17.21
N SER A 115 4.80 -1.96 -17.71
CA SER A 115 6.00 -2.76 -17.43
C SER A 115 6.82 -2.15 -16.31
N GLN A 116 7.21 -2.95 -15.32
CA GLN A 116 8.08 -2.46 -14.25
C GLN A 116 9.48 -2.19 -14.79
N VAL A 117 10.00 -0.98 -14.55
CA VAL A 117 11.32 -0.52 -15.02
C VAL A 117 12.28 -0.17 -13.88
N GLY A 118 11.79 -0.13 -12.64
CA GLY A 118 12.63 0.18 -11.50
C GLY A 118 11.91 0.04 -10.16
N SER A 119 12.66 0.36 -9.12
CA SER A 119 12.18 0.36 -7.75
C SER A 119 12.76 1.52 -6.95
N PHE A 120 12.06 1.90 -5.90
CA PHE A 120 12.47 2.91 -4.96
C PHE A 120 12.02 2.56 -3.54
N GLY A 121 12.66 3.15 -2.54
CA GLY A 121 12.23 3.15 -1.15
C GLY A 121 11.77 4.55 -0.74
N LEU A 122 10.88 4.61 0.25
CA LEU A 122 10.48 5.85 0.92
C LEU A 122 10.53 5.66 2.44
N SER A 123 11.14 6.61 3.14
CA SER A 123 11.15 6.66 4.60
C SER A 123 11.00 8.10 5.10
N ARG A 124 10.49 8.28 6.31
CA ARG A 124 10.47 9.58 6.99
C ARG A 124 11.81 9.90 7.63
#